data_AF-A0A2V4HFK8-F1
#
_entry.id   AF-A0A2V4HFK8-F1
#
_cell.length_a   1.000
_cell.length_b   1.000
_cell.length_c   1.000
_cell.angle_alpha   90.00
_cell.angle_beta   90.00
_cell.angle_gamma   90.00
#
_symmetry.space_group_name_H-M   'P 1'
#
loop_
_entity.id
_entity.type
_entity.pdbx_description
1 polymer ?
#
loop_
_entity_poly.entity_id
_entity_poly.type
_entity_poly.pdbx_seq_one_letter_code
_entity_poly.pdbx_strand_id
1 'polypeptide(L)'
;MSIPEVNLRPMVDADRAFLRELYGTTRAAEMALLPWPQAAIDAFLDQQFQAQHDYYQAQFADAGFFVIETAGERIGRACLQWTDSHVQFIDMALLPAWRGRGIGSRLLGQWLARADERGLSAGLHVTAHNPALRLYQRCGFRVVGENGLSLKMSRPASIAAIDATGEPRYPRGPELQTISHADRQL
;
A
#
# COMPACT_ATOMS: atom_id res chain seq x y z
N MET A 1 6.44 -8.98 18.16
CA MET A 1 6.85 -9.75 16.96
C MET A 1 7.60 -8.81 16.03
N SER A 2 8.76 -9.22 15.50
CA SER A 2 9.51 -8.43 14.51
C SER A 2 8.75 -8.40 13.18
N ILE A 3 8.82 -7.27 12.47
CA ILE A 3 8.25 -7.16 11.12
C ILE A 3 9.15 -7.97 10.17
N PRO A 4 8.64 -8.97 9.42
CA PRO A 4 9.46 -9.81 8.53
C PRO A 4 10.25 -8.94 7.56
N GLU A 5 11.49 -9.26 7.24
CA GLU A 5 12.23 -8.54 6.19
C GLU A 5 11.58 -8.82 4.82
N VAL A 6 11.44 -7.78 3.99
CA VAL A 6 10.83 -7.91 2.66
C VAL A 6 11.72 -7.26 1.62
N ASN A 7 11.74 -7.86 0.44
CA ASN A 7 12.40 -7.33 -0.75
C ASN A 7 11.36 -6.90 -1.78
N LEU A 8 11.72 -5.94 -2.62
CA LEU A 8 10.95 -5.52 -3.80
C LEU A 8 11.77 -5.85 -5.03
N ARG A 9 11.17 -6.54 -6.00
CA ARG A 9 11.77 -6.72 -7.33
C ARG A 9 10.78 -6.37 -8.43
N PRO A 10 11.25 -5.95 -9.61
CA PRO A 10 10.37 -5.74 -10.75
C PRO A 10 9.50 -6.97 -11.05
N MET A 11 8.25 -6.72 -11.43
CA MET A 11 7.36 -7.76 -11.94
C MET A 11 7.88 -8.30 -13.27
N VAL A 12 7.68 -9.60 -13.48
CA VAL A 12 7.93 -10.27 -14.77
C VAL A 12 6.70 -11.09 -15.16
N ASP A 13 6.63 -11.52 -16.42
CA ASP A 13 5.48 -12.29 -16.93
C ASP A 13 5.20 -13.58 -16.13
N ALA A 14 6.25 -14.21 -15.59
CA ALA A 14 6.14 -15.38 -14.73
C ALA A 14 5.38 -15.12 -13.41
N ASP A 15 5.19 -13.86 -13.00
CA ASP A 15 4.41 -13.49 -11.82
C ASP A 15 2.91 -13.39 -12.12
N ARG A 16 2.48 -13.45 -13.39
CA ARG A 16 1.08 -13.17 -13.78
C ARG A 16 0.06 -14.06 -13.06
N ALA A 17 0.34 -15.36 -12.91
CA ALA A 17 -0.52 -16.28 -12.18
C ALA A 17 -0.65 -15.89 -10.70
N PHE A 18 0.46 -15.54 -10.05
CA PHE A 18 0.48 -15.06 -8.67
C PHE A 18 -0.27 -13.72 -8.52
N LEU A 19 -0.08 -12.77 -9.44
CA LEU A 19 -0.75 -11.48 -9.41
C LEU A 19 -2.27 -11.63 -9.55
N ARG A 20 -2.72 -12.60 -10.37
CA ARG A 20 -4.14 -12.95 -10.48
C ARG A 20 -4.69 -13.58 -9.21
N GLU A 21 -3.94 -14.49 -8.57
CA GLU A 21 -4.33 -15.04 -7.27
C GLU A 21 -4.47 -13.91 -6.24
N LEU A 22 -3.44 -13.08 -6.09
CA LEU A 22 -3.41 -11.93 -5.20
C LEU A 22 -4.60 -10.99 -5.44
N TYR A 23 -4.91 -10.67 -6.70
CA TYR A 23 -6.08 -9.87 -7.08
C TYR A 23 -7.38 -10.50 -6.58
N GLY A 24 -7.57 -11.80 -6.77
CA GLY A 24 -8.74 -12.51 -6.23
C GLY A 24 -8.89 -12.33 -4.72
N THR A 25 -7.78 -12.34 -3.97
CA THR A 25 -7.82 -12.16 -2.50
C THR A 25 -8.25 -10.76 -2.04
N THR A 26 -8.21 -9.74 -2.90
CA THR A 26 -8.69 -8.40 -2.56
C THR A 26 -10.20 -8.28 -2.71
N ARG A 27 -10.80 -9.15 -3.53
CA ARG A 27 -12.25 -9.21 -3.83
C ARG A 27 -12.95 -10.41 -3.18
N ALA A 28 -12.24 -11.26 -2.45
CA ALA A 28 -12.79 -12.49 -1.87
C ALA A 28 -14.05 -12.26 -1.02
N ALA A 29 -14.08 -11.19 -0.22
CA ALA A 29 -15.22 -10.90 0.66
C ALA A 29 -16.50 -10.53 -0.12
N GLU A 30 -16.39 -9.74 -1.19
CA GLU A 30 -17.54 -9.40 -2.03
C GLU A 30 -17.99 -10.59 -2.90
N MET A 31 -17.05 -11.38 -3.43
CA MET A 31 -17.37 -12.54 -4.25
C MET A 31 -18.09 -13.63 -3.45
N ALA A 32 -17.75 -13.81 -2.17
CA ALA A 32 -18.42 -14.75 -1.28
C ALA A 32 -19.90 -14.43 -1.01
N LEU A 33 -20.36 -13.21 -1.29
CA LEU A 33 -21.75 -12.80 -1.12
C LEU A 33 -22.60 -13.05 -2.37
N LEU A 34 -21.97 -13.35 -3.51
CA LEU A 34 -22.67 -13.56 -4.77
C LEU A 34 -23.17 -15.00 -4.88
N PRO A 35 -24.41 -15.23 -5.32
CA PRO A 35 -24.95 -16.57 -5.55
C PRO A 35 -24.46 -17.15 -6.88
N TRP A 36 -23.17 -17.00 -7.17
CA TRP A 36 -22.56 -17.43 -8.44
C TRP A 36 -21.81 -18.76 -8.25
N PRO A 37 -21.83 -19.66 -9.25
CA PRO A 37 -20.94 -20.81 -9.26
C PRO A 37 -19.47 -20.39 -9.23
N GLN A 38 -18.60 -21.21 -8.61
CA GLN A 38 -17.16 -20.89 -8.49
C GLN A 38 -16.50 -20.59 -9.85
N ALA A 39 -16.84 -21.37 -10.89
CA ALA A 39 -16.30 -21.14 -12.23
C ALA A 39 -16.70 -19.77 -12.82
N ALA A 40 -17.88 -19.25 -12.48
CA ALA A 40 -18.31 -17.92 -12.92
C ALA A 40 -17.57 -16.81 -12.15
N ILE A 41 -17.32 -17.01 -10.85
CA ILE A 41 -16.47 -16.11 -10.04
C ILE A 41 -15.05 -16.08 -10.61
N ASP A 42 -14.47 -17.24 -10.94
CA ASP A 42 -13.11 -17.33 -11.46
C ASP A 42 -12.99 -16.63 -12.82
N ALA A 43 -13.93 -16.88 -13.74
CA ALA A 43 -13.96 -16.21 -15.05
C ALA A 43 -14.14 -14.69 -14.93
N PHE A 44 -15.00 -14.25 -14.01
CA PHE A 44 -15.17 -12.82 -13.74
C PHE A 44 -13.88 -12.19 -13.20
N LEU A 45 -13.24 -12.82 -12.21
CA LEU A 45 -11.99 -12.33 -11.65
C LEU A 45 -10.85 -12.32 -12.67
N ASP A 46 -10.79 -13.29 -13.59
CA ASP A 46 -9.83 -13.31 -14.69
C ASP A 46 -10.02 -12.10 -15.61
N GLN A 47 -11.27 -11.85 -16.04
CA GLN A 47 -11.60 -10.71 -16.88
C GLN A 47 -11.26 -9.37 -16.18
N GLN A 48 -11.62 -9.24 -14.90
CA GLN A 48 -11.38 -8.02 -14.13
C GLN A 48 -9.90 -7.79 -13.85
N PHE A 49 -9.15 -8.85 -13.54
CA PHE A 49 -7.70 -8.78 -13.37
C PHE A 49 -7.03 -8.33 -14.67
N GLN A 50 -7.40 -8.92 -15.80
CA GLN A 50 -6.83 -8.58 -17.10
C GLN A 50 -7.09 -7.11 -17.44
N ALA A 51 -8.35 -6.66 -17.31
CA ALA A 51 -8.71 -5.27 -17.58
C ALA A 51 -7.94 -4.28 -16.69
N GLN A 52 -7.76 -4.59 -15.40
CA GLN A 52 -6.96 -3.75 -14.52
C GLN A 52 -5.48 -3.76 -14.90
N HIS A 53 -4.91 -4.92 -15.20
CA HIS A 53 -3.51 -5.05 -15.57
C HIS A 53 -3.20 -4.22 -16.82
N ASP A 54 -4.01 -4.36 -17.86
CA ASP A 54 -3.86 -3.61 -19.11
C ASP A 54 -4.02 -2.11 -18.89
N TYR A 55 -5.01 -1.71 -18.09
CA TYR A 55 -5.20 -0.31 -17.73
C TYR A 55 -3.97 0.27 -17.02
N TYR A 56 -3.39 -0.46 -16.06
CA TYR A 56 -2.21 0.01 -15.34
C TYR A 56 -0.98 0.12 -16.25
N GLN A 57 -0.73 -0.89 -17.10
CA GLN A 57 0.38 -0.87 -18.05
C GLN A 57 0.25 0.29 -19.06
N ALA A 58 -0.97 0.58 -19.53
CA ALA A 58 -1.21 1.66 -20.49
C ALA A 58 -1.17 3.06 -19.84
N GLN A 59 -1.82 3.24 -18.68
CA GLN A 59 -1.97 4.55 -18.05
C GLN A 59 -0.72 4.99 -17.26
N PHE A 60 0.05 4.03 -16.75
CA PHE A 60 1.19 4.28 -15.87
C PHE A 60 2.46 3.62 -16.41
N ALA A 61 2.77 3.87 -17.69
CA ALA A 61 3.93 3.28 -18.36
C ALA A 61 5.27 3.54 -17.63
N ASP A 62 5.42 4.69 -16.98
CA ASP A 62 6.63 5.05 -16.22
C ASP A 62 6.56 4.66 -14.72
N ALA A 63 5.53 3.92 -14.30
CA ALA A 63 5.44 3.43 -12.93
C ALA A 63 6.35 2.23 -12.69
N GLY A 64 6.87 2.15 -11.46
CA GLY A 64 7.50 0.93 -10.97
C GLY A 64 6.44 -0.09 -10.57
N PHE A 65 6.51 -1.27 -11.17
CA PHE A 65 5.68 -2.44 -10.85
C PHE A 65 6.51 -3.48 -10.13
N PHE A 66 6.19 -3.78 -8.86
CA PHE A 66 7.00 -4.63 -8.01
C PHE A 66 6.22 -5.80 -7.44
N VAL A 67 6.88 -6.96 -7.36
CA VAL A 67 6.50 -8.05 -6.44
C VAL A 67 7.18 -7.80 -5.09
N ILE A 68 6.41 -7.99 -4.02
CA ILE A 68 6.90 -7.96 -2.64
C ILE A 68 7.21 -9.40 -2.24
N GLU A 69 8.44 -9.66 -1.79
CA GLU A 69 8.91 -10.99 -1.42
C GLU A 69 9.46 -11.04 0.00
N THR A 70 9.38 -12.19 0.65
CA THR A 70 10.03 -12.46 1.94
C THR A 70 10.50 -13.91 1.95
N ALA A 71 11.76 -14.15 2.35
CA ALA A 71 12.36 -15.49 2.35
C ALA A 71 12.16 -16.29 1.03
N GLY A 72 12.14 -15.61 -0.12
CA GLY A 72 11.91 -16.22 -1.44
C GLY A 72 10.44 -16.47 -1.82
N GLU A 73 9.48 -16.18 -0.94
CA GLU A 73 8.05 -16.28 -1.20
C GLU A 73 7.49 -14.95 -1.72
N ARG A 74 6.62 -15.02 -2.74
CA ARG A 74 5.86 -13.86 -3.23
C ARG A 74 4.67 -13.61 -2.31
N ILE A 75 4.63 -12.43 -1.69
CA ILE A 75 3.64 -12.11 -0.66
C ILE A 75 2.73 -10.94 -1.01
N GLY A 76 3.06 -10.21 -2.07
CA GLY A 76 2.23 -9.10 -2.52
C GLY A 76 2.76 -8.39 -3.74
N ARG A 77 2.19 -7.22 -3.99
CA ARG A 77 2.61 -6.30 -5.04
C ARG A 77 2.58 -4.85 -4.58
N ALA A 78 3.36 -4.01 -5.26
CA ALA A 78 3.28 -2.56 -5.15
C ALA A 78 3.47 -1.91 -6.53
N CYS A 79 2.67 -0.89 -6.81
CA CYS A 79 2.73 -0.08 -8.01
C CYS A 79 2.79 1.38 -7.59
N LEU A 80 3.83 2.10 -7.99
CA LEU A 80 4.01 3.51 -7.67
C LEU A 80 4.78 4.24 -8.77
N GLN A 81 4.45 5.50 -8.98
CA GLN A 81 5.09 6.35 -9.97
C GLN A 81 5.75 7.54 -9.27
N TRP A 82 7.01 7.78 -9.59
CA TRP A 82 7.72 8.98 -9.17
C TRP A 82 7.66 10.01 -10.29
N THR A 83 7.38 11.26 -9.93
CA THR A 83 7.50 12.42 -10.80
C THR A 83 8.44 13.44 -10.16
N ASP A 84 8.71 14.53 -10.85
CA ASP A 84 9.57 15.60 -10.34
C ASP A 84 8.96 16.38 -9.15
N SER A 85 7.66 16.23 -8.89
CA SER A 85 6.94 16.99 -7.84
C SER A 85 6.18 16.14 -6.83
N HIS A 86 5.93 14.86 -7.13
CA HIS A 86 5.21 13.96 -6.23
C HIS A 86 5.49 12.48 -6.52
N VAL A 87 5.19 11.64 -5.53
CA VAL A 87 5.02 10.19 -5.68
C VAL A 87 3.53 9.82 -5.68
N GLN A 88 3.10 9.07 -6.68
CA GLN A 88 1.74 8.54 -6.77
C GLN A 88 1.76 7.05 -6.42
N PHE A 89 1.09 6.67 -5.32
CA PHE A 89 0.81 5.27 -5.01
C PHE A 89 -0.40 4.82 -5.83
N ILE A 90 -0.18 3.86 -6.72
CA ILE A 90 -1.20 3.37 -7.66
C ILE A 90 -1.91 2.17 -7.06
N ASP A 91 -1.16 1.21 -6.52
CA ASP A 91 -1.70 0.03 -5.87
C ASP A 91 -0.71 -0.61 -4.89
N MET A 92 -1.23 -1.24 -3.84
CA MET A 92 -0.45 -2.06 -2.92
C MET A 92 -1.35 -3.13 -2.30
N ALA A 93 -0.97 -4.39 -2.47
CA ALA A 93 -1.72 -5.51 -1.92
C ALA A 93 -0.77 -6.56 -1.35
N LEU A 94 -1.17 -7.17 -0.24
CA LEU A 94 -0.52 -8.33 0.36
C LEU A 94 -1.50 -9.49 0.38
N LEU A 95 -0.99 -10.72 0.27
CA LEU A 95 -1.76 -11.93 0.53
C LEU A 95 -2.34 -11.90 1.95
N PRO A 96 -3.54 -12.46 2.18
CA PRO A 96 -4.23 -12.41 3.47
C PRO A 96 -3.36 -12.83 4.67
N ALA A 97 -2.56 -13.89 4.50
CA ALA A 97 -1.66 -14.40 5.55
C ALA A 97 -0.61 -13.38 6.01
N TRP A 98 -0.26 -12.41 5.16
CA TRP A 98 0.78 -11.41 5.39
C TRP A 98 0.24 -10.03 5.79
N ARG A 99 -1.09 -9.87 5.87
CA ARG A 99 -1.75 -8.63 6.33
C ARG A 99 -1.69 -8.49 7.86
N GLY A 100 -1.83 -7.26 8.35
CA GLY A 100 -1.83 -6.99 9.80
C GLY A 100 -0.47 -7.14 10.49
N ARG A 101 0.60 -7.43 9.75
CA ARG A 101 1.97 -7.65 10.28
C ARG A 101 2.89 -6.42 10.21
N GLY A 102 2.35 -5.25 9.90
CA GLY A 102 3.13 -4.01 9.78
C GLY A 102 3.93 -3.84 8.48
N ILE A 103 3.92 -4.83 7.57
CA ILE A 103 4.69 -4.80 6.30
C ILE A 103 4.30 -3.60 5.44
N GLY A 104 3.01 -3.41 5.16
CA GLY A 104 2.52 -2.30 4.35
C GLY A 104 2.84 -0.94 4.96
N SER A 105 2.76 -0.80 6.29
CA SER A 105 3.16 0.42 6.99
C SER A 105 4.64 0.72 6.83
N ARG A 106 5.50 -0.29 6.93
CA ARG A 106 6.94 -0.13 6.79
C ARG A 106 7.33 0.27 5.36
N LEU A 107 6.77 -0.42 4.37
CA LEU A 107 7.01 -0.10 2.94
C LEU A 107 6.54 1.31 2.61
N LEU A 108 5.30 1.67 2.99
CA LEU A 108 4.78 3.02 2.79
C LEU A 108 5.64 4.07 3.50
N GLY A 109 6.05 3.82 4.74
CA GLY A 109 6.94 4.72 5.49
C GLY A 109 8.29 4.95 4.81
N GLN A 110 8.92 3.90 4.25
CA GLN A 110 10.18 4.02 3.52
C GLN A 110 10.04 4.87 2.24
N TRP A 111 8.97 4.67 1.47
CA TRP A 111 8.71 5.50 0.29
C TRP A 111 8.39 6.95 0.66
N LEU A 112 7.62 7.18 1.74
CA LEU A 112 7.33 8.53 2.21
C LEU A 112 8.58 9.25 2.72
N ALA A 113 9.47 8.58 3.44
CA ALA A 113 10.74 9.16 3.87
C ALA A 113 11.59 9.61 2.68
N ARG A 114 11.67 8.78 1.63
CA ARG A 114 12.36 9.13 0.37
C ARG A 114 11.68 10.28 -0.38
N ALA A 115 10.35 10.39 -0.31
CA ALA A 115 9.63 11.54 -0.86
C ALA A 115 9.95 12.82 -0.08
N ASP A 116 9.96 12.74 1.26
CA ASP A 116 10.29 13.84 2.17
C ASP A 116 11.72 14.36 1.94
N GLU A 117 12.70 13.47 1.80
CA GLU A 117 14.10 13.82 1.45
C GLU A 117 14.22 14.64 0.16
N ARG A 118 13.28 14.45 -0.76
CA ARG A 118 13.24 15.11 -2.06
C ARG A 118 12.28 16.29 -2.12
N GLY A 119 11.63 16.63 -1.00
CA GLY A 119 10.60 17.67 -0.96
C GLY A 119 9.34 17.33 -1.78
N LEU A 120 9.09 16.05 -2.07
CA LEU A 120 7.99 15.60 -2.91
C LEU A 120 6.73 15.34 -2.09
N SER A 121 5.58 15.76 -2.62
CA SER A 121 4.29 15.35 -2.06
C SER A 121 3.98 13.89 -2.39
N ALA A 122 3.00 13.29 -1.71
CA ALA A 122 2.54 11.94 -1.96
C ALA A 122 1.03 11.90 -2.20
N GLY A 123 0.59 11.12 -3.19
CA GLY A 123 -0.81 10.98 -3.57
C GLY A 123 -1.26 9.52 -3.68
N LEU A 124 -2.55 9.28 -3.44
CA LEU A 124 -3.21 7.98 -3.66
C LEU A 124 -4.71 8.14 -3.94
N HIS A 125 -5.29 7.12 -4.56
CA HIS A 125 -6.74 6.95 -4.65
C HIS A 125 -7.14 5.69 -3.88
N VAL A 126 -8.24 5.75 -3.12
CA VAL A 126 -8.70 4.64 -2.29
C VAL A 126 -10.21 4.64 -2.20
N THR A 127 -10.85 3.47 -2.15
CA THR A 127 -12.28 3.40 -1.88
C THR A 127 -12.58 3.74 -0.41
N ALA A 128 -13.70 4.41 -0.15
CA ALA A 128 -14.06 4.87 1.21
C ALA A 128 -14.15 3.72 2.24
N HIS A 129 -14.46 2.50 1.80
CA HIS A 129 -14.56 1.31 2.66
C HIS A 129 -13.29 0.48 2.73
N ASN A 130 -12.18 0.94 2.14
CA ASN A 130 -10.93 0.20 2.17
C ASN A 130 -10.35 0.16 3.61
N PRO A 131 -10.05 -1.03 4.17
CA PRO A 131 -9.43 -1.16 5.49
C PRO A 131 -8.11 -0.38 5.66
N ALA A 132 -7.38 -0.14 4.56
CA ALA A 132 -6.14 0.62 4.56
C ALA A 132 -6.32 2.13 4.76
N LEU A 133 -7.56 2.66 4.75
CA LEU A 133 -7.80 4.09 4.95
C LEU A 133 -7.17 4.60 6.25
N ARG A 134 -7.29 3.83 7.35
CA ARG A 134 -6.66 4.15 8.64
C ARG A 134 -5.13 4.14 8.56
N LEU A 135 -4.55 3.28 7.73
CA LEU A 135 -3.10 3.29 7.49
C LEU A 135 -2.68 4.61 6.84
N TYR A 136 -3.34 5.01 5.76
CA TYR A 136 -3.00 6.24 5.04
C TYR A 136 -3.14 7.48 5.93
N GLN A 137 -4.22 7.56 6.72
CA GLN A 137 -4.42 8.66 7.67
C GLN A 137 -3.29 8.75 8.71
N ARG A 138 -2.87 7.62 9.29
CA ARG A 138 -1.73 7.60 10.24
C ARG A 138 -0.40 7.99 9.60
N CYS A 139 -0.25 7.74 8.30
CA CYS A 139 0.92 8.17 7.54
C CYS A 139 0.85 9.65 7.12
N GLY A 140 -0.19 10.39 7.49
CA GLY A 140 -0.33 11.82 7.25
C GLY A 140 -1.09 12.19 5.97
N PHE A 141 -1.66 11.22 5.25
CA PHE A 141 -2.54 11.50 4.13
C PHE A 141 -3.87 12.11 4.61
N ARG A 142 -4.36 13.08 3.86
CA ARG A 142 -5.65 13.75 4.06
C ARG A 142 -6.49 13.64 2.80
N VAL A 143 -7.81 13.56 2.95
CA VAL A 143 -8.72 13.59 1.80
C VAL A 143 -8.67 14.98 1.19
N VAL A 144 -8.48 15.05 -0.12
CA VAL A 144 -8.42 16.30 -0.91
C VAL A 144 -9.44 16.32 -2.05
N GLY A 145 -10.20 15.24 -2.23
CA GLY A 145 -11.29 15.16 -3.18
C GLY A 145 -11.99 13.81 -3.10
N GLU A 146 -13.20 13.75 -3.65
CA GLU A 146 -13.98 12.52 -3.79
C GLU A 146 -14.59 12.45 -5.18
N ASN A 147 -14.78 11.24 -5.69
CA ASN A 147 -15.56 10.96 -6.88
C ASN A 147 -16.30 9.63 -6.69
N GLY A 148 -17.60 9.72 -6.39
CA GLY A 148 -18.41 8.58 -5.99
C GLY A 148 -17.82 7.89 -4.76
N LEU A 149 -17.48 6.60 -4.87
CA LEU A 149 -16.90 5.81 -3.77
C LEU A 149 -15.38 5.95 -3.65
N SER A 150 -14.72 6.68 -4.57
CA SER A 150 -13.27 6.87 -4.59
C SER A 150 -12.88 8.18 -3.89
N LEU A 151 -11.96 8.09 -2.94
CA LEU A 151 -11.34 9.21 -2.25
C LEU A 151 -9.97 9.47 -2.85
N LYS A 152 -9.69 10.72 -3.22
CA LYS A 152 -8.35 11.21 -3.51
C LYS A 152 -7.72 11.68 -2.22
N MET A 153 -6.57 11.12 -1.86
CA MET A 153 -5.82 11.53 -0.68
C MET A 153 -4.44 12.06 -1.06
N SER A 154 -3.99 13.07 -0.33
CA SER A 154 -2.67 13.67 -0.50
C SER A 154 -2.00 13.93 0.83
N ARG A 155 -0.68 13.87 0.83
CA ARG A 155 0.21 14.22 1.93
C ARG A 155 1.29 15.17 1.40
N PRO A 156 1.47 16.38 1.96
CA PRO A 156 2.60 17.23 1.59
C PRO A 156 3.93 16.59 2.00
N ALA A 157 5.03 17.02 1.41
CA ALA A 157 6.35 16.64 1.91
C ALA A 157 6.49 17.09 3.37
N SER A 158 6.94 16.20 4.25
CA SER A 158 7.35 16.60 5.59
C SER A 158 8.71 17.24 5.47
N ILE A 159 8.80 18.53 5.76
CA ILE A 159 10.10 19.17 5.99
C ILE A 159 10.65 18.55 7.27
N ALA A 160 11.79 17.86 7.18
CA ALA A 160 12.54 17.51 8.39
C ALA A 160 12.85 18.82 9.11
N ALA A 161 12.48 18.94 10.39
CA ALA A 161 12.95 20.07 11.17
C ALA A 161 14.47 19.95 11.18
N ILE A 162 15.19 20.95 10.66
CA ILE A 162 16.63 21.00 10.82
C ILE A 162 16.86 21.22 12.32
N ASP A 163 17.56 20.31 12.99
CA ASP A 163 17.93 20.55 14.37
C ASP A 163 19.06 21.60 14.47
N ALA A 164 19.38 22.06 15.69
CA ALA A 164 20.40 23.11 15.89
C ALA A 164 21.81 22.72 15.39
N THR A 165 22.02 21.46 14.99
CA THR A 165 23.27 20.91 14.44
C THR A 165 23.27 20.80 12.91
N GLY A 166 22.17 21.15 12.24
CA GLY A 166 22.08 21.07 10.78
C GLY A 166 21.68 19.69 10.25
N GLU A 167 21.32 18.74 11.13
CA GLU A 167 20.93 17.40 10.71
C GLU A 167 19.41 17.28 10.48
N PRO A 168 18.96 16.46 9.50
CA PRO A 168 17.54 16.24 9.26
C PRO A 168 16.89 15.49 10.42
N ARG A 169 16.03 16.17 11.20
CA ARG A 169 15.19 15.52 12.22
C ARG A 169 13.83 15.14 11.64
N TYR A 170 13.65 13.85 11.40
CA TYR A 170 12.34 13.31 11.01
C TYR A 170 11.40 13.28 12.22
N PRO A 171 10.12 13.66 12.07
CA PRO A 171 9.15 13.52 13.13
C PRO A 171 9.00 12.02 13.46
N ARG A 172 9.33 11.64 14.71
CA ARG A 172 9.01 10.31 15.19
C ARG A 172 7.49 10.15 15.11
N GLY A 173 7.02 9.05 14.53
CA GLY A 173 5.60 8.66 14.62
C GLY A 173 5.13 8.62 16.08
N PRO A 174 3.82 8.60 16.35
CA PRO A 174 3.30 8.65 17.72
C PRO A 174 3.98 7.59 18.57
N GLU A 175 4.67 8.04 19.62
CA GLU A 175 5.31 7.16 20.59
C GLU A 175 4.24 6.23 21.14
N LEU A 176 4.37 4.93 20.86
CA LEU A 176 3.63 3.92 21.58
C LEU A 176 4.08 4.05 23.03
N GLN A 177 3.27 4.69 23.86
CA GLN A 177 3.44 4.64 25.30
C GLN A 177 3.45 3.16 25.67
N THR A 178 4.59 2.68 26.12
CA THR A 178 4.74 1.37 26.73
C THR A 178 3.82 1.36 27.94
N ILE A 179 2.66 0.70 27.82
CA ILE A 179 1.82 0.42 28.97
C ILE A 179 2.63 -0.54 29.84
N SER A 180 3.21 0.00 30.90
CA SER A 180 3.84 -0.77 31.95
C SER A 180 2.82 -1.73 32.55
N HIS A 181 3.19 -3.00 32.67
CA HIS A 181 2.46 -4.03 33.40
C HIS A 181 2.56 -3.75 34.91
N ALA A 182 1.83 -2.74 35.39
CA ALA A 182 1.57 -2.52 36.80
C ALA A 182 0.28 -1.71 36.88
N ASP A 183 -0.85 -2.44 36.89
CA ASP A 183 -2.12 -2.12 37.55
C ASP A 183 -3.23 -2.99 36.95
N ARG A 184 -3.13 -4.28 37.27
CA ARG A 184 -4.30 -5.15 37.39
C ARG A 184 -4.36 -5.61 38.83
N GLN A 185 -4.95 -4.78 39.68
CA GLN A 185 -5.61 -5.20 40.91
C GLN A 185 -6.45 -4.01 41.40
N LEU A 186 -7.71 -3.98 40.97
CA LEU A 186 -8.93 -4.01 41.78
C LEU A 186 -10.15 -3.88 40.86
#